data_AF-A0A1Z7Z6I9-F1
#
_entry.id   AF-A0A1Z7Z6I9-F1
#
_cell.length_a   1.000
_cell.length_b   1.000
_cell.length_c   1.000
_cell.angle_alpha   90.00
_cell.angle_beta   90.00
_cell.angle_gamma   90.00
#
_symmetry.space_group_name_H-M   'P 1'
#
loop_
_entity.id
_entity.type
_entity.pdbx_description
1 polymer ?
#
loop_
_entity_poly.entity_id
_entity_poly.type
_entity_poly.pdbx_seq_one_letter_code
_entity_poly.pdbx_strand_id
1 'polypeptide(L)'
;MKFSFSKLKSSKENSKINSEAVDKAFISDIVKDVDNEPFAISNQNVLYAGLNELGGYHVFQTVNVGKFFTKTVKGVQLSIIGKGFEIQLDSDMVELESERSSIPNRNISAIDFQIEPDDLDKIQAKRIEKMVLHSKKQTVEFEIFNSEKLSN
;
A
#
# COMPACT_ATOMS: atom_id res chain seq x y z
N MET A 1 16.80 49.06 -10.46
CA MET A 1 16.62 48.42 -9.13
C MET A 1 16.98 46.95 -9.27
N LYS A 2 18.02 46.48 -8.59
CA LYS A 2 18.49 45.09 -8.63
C LYS A 2 18.17 44.46 -7.27
N PHE A 3 17.13 43.62 -7.22
CA PHE A 3 16.80 42.87 -6.02
C PHE A 3 17.69 41.64 -5.92
N SER A 4 18.59 41.63 -4.93
CA SER A 4 19.41 40.47 -4.58
C SER A 4 18.68 39.68 -3.51
N PHE A 5 18.26 38.45 -3.83
CA PHE A 5 17.70 37.51 -2.87
C PHE A 5 18.83 36.90 -2.04
N SER A 6 19.16 37.56 -0.94
CA SER A 6 20.07 37.00 0.06
C SER A 6 19.46 35.74 0.66
N LYS A 7 20.17 34.63 0.44
CA LYS A 7 19.95 33.28 0.96
C LYS A 7 19.47 33.27 2.42
N LEU A 8 18.18 33.04 2.61
CA LEU A 8 17.62 32.54 3.88
C LEU A 8 18.07 31.08 4.05
N LYS A 9 19.23 30.88 4.69
CA LYS A 9 19.56 29.59 5.31
C LYS A 9 18.78 29.50 6.60
N SER A 10 17.53 29.02 6.52
CA SER A 10 16.88 28.44 7.69
C SER A 10 17.65 27.17 8.05
N SER A 11 18.35 27.21 9.18
CA SER A 11 18.88 26.02 9.83
C SER A 11 17.69 25.13 10.18
N LYS A 12 17.42 24.11 9.35
CA LYS A 12 16.68 22.94 9.80
C LYS A 12 17.51 22.29 10.89
N GLU A 13 17.27 22.69 12.13
CA GLU A 13 17.53 21.85 13.28
C GLU A 13 16.89 20.50 13.00
N ASN A 14 17.73 19.50 12.78
CA ASN A 14 17.38 18.10 12.70
C ASN A 14 16.82 17.68 14.06
N SER A 15 15.55 18.00 14.33
CA SER A 15 14.75 17.15 15.17
C SER A 15 14.47 15.88 14.36
N LYS A 16 15.37 14.91 14.47
CA LYS A 16 15.02 13.50 14.29
C LYS A 16 14.00 13.15 15.38
N ILE A 17 12.79 13.69 15.28
CA ILE A 17 11.62 13.03 15.84
C ILE A 17 11.65 11.67 15.15
N ASN A 18 11.83 10.58 15.91
CA ASN A 18 11.97 9.22 15.41
C ASN A 18 10.89 8.94 14.35
N SER A 19 11.23 9.09 13.07
CA SER A 19 10.30 8.95 11.96
C SER A 19 9.70 7.56 11.94
N GLU A 20 10.50 6.57 12.32
CA GLU A 20 10.11 5.17 12.48
C GLU A 20 9.07 4.98 13.60
N ALA A 21 9.21 5.67 14.73
CA ALA A 21 8.24 5.58 15.82
C ALA A 21 6.90 6.25 15.45
N VAL A 22 6.96 7.36 14.73
CA VAL A 22 5.77 8.07 14.21
C VAL A 22 5.06 7.22 13.16
N ASP A 23 5.81 6.62 12.23
CA ASP A 23 5.28 5.74 11.19
C ASP A 23 4.66 4.47 11.83
N LYS A 24 5.32 3.85 12.83
CA LYS A 24 4.77 2.69 13.55
C LYS A 24 3.47 3.01 14.29
N ALA A 25 3.39 4.16 14.96
CA ALA A 25 2.16 4.61 15.61
C ALA A 25 1.03 4.79 14.58
N PHE A 26 1.32 5.46 13.46
CA PHE A 26 0.38 5.67 12.37
C PHE A 26 -0.18 4.36 11.79
N ILE A 27 0.68 3.38 11.55
CA ILE A 27 0.24 2.04 11.11
C ILE A 27 -0.61 1.37 12.19
N SER A 28 -0.20 1.42 13.45
CA SER A 28 -0.95 0.82 14.55
C SER A 28 -2.35 1.41 14.71
N ASP A 29 -2.51 2.71 14.44
CA ASP A 29 -3.81 3.38 14.49
C ASP A 29 -4.69 2.90 13.33
N ILE A 30 -4.14 2.77 12.11
CA ILE A 30 -4.89 2.20 10.96
C ILE A 30 -5.37 0.78 11.26
N VAL A 31 -4.51 -0.07 11.85
CA VAL A 31 -4.85 -1.46 12.18
C VAL A 31 -5.91 -1.55 13.28
N LYS A 32 -5.93 -0.61 14.25
CA LYS A 32 -6.96 -0.58 15.30
C LYS A 32 -8.31 -0.05 14.82
N ASP A 33 -8.29 0.87 13.84
CA ASP A 33 -9.50 1.51 13.32
C ASP A 33 -10.27 0.63 12.33
N VAL A 34 -9.63 -0.41 11.79
CA VAL A 34 -10.21 -1.29 10.77
C VAL A 34 -10.36 -2.69 11.36
N ASP A 35 -11.58 -3.21 11.42
CA ASP A 35 -11.91 -4.50 12.06
C ASP A 35 -11.39 -5.75 11.29
N ASN A 36 -10.65 -5.56 10.20
CA ASN A 36 -10.10 -6.65 9.38
C ASN A 36 -8.62 -6.89 9.71
N GLU A 37 -8.17 -8.14 9.53
CA GLU A 37 -6.75 -8.47 9.64
C GLU A 37 -5.96 -7.91 8.44
N PRO A 38 -4.88 -7.14 8.67
CA PRO A 38 -4.00 -6.71 7.59
C PRO A 38 -3.36 -7.87 6.85
N PHE A 39 -3.28 -7.77 5.53
CA PHE A 39 -2.55 -8.74 4.72
C PHE A 39 -1.06 -8.38 4.63
N ALA A 40 -0.76 -7.10 4.40
CA ALA A 40 0.60 -6.59 4.29
C ALA A 40 0.69 -5.15 4.80
N ILE A 41 1.88 -4.73 5.22
CA ILE A 41 2.14 -3.39 5.75
C ILE A 41 3.36 -2.76 5.07
N SER A 42 3.34 -1.45 4.98
CA SER A 42 4.47 -0.60 4.60
C SER A 42 4.69 0.45 5.69
N ASN A 43 5.70 1.31 5.55
CA ASN A 43 5.95 2.39 6.52
C ASN A 43 4.74 3.31 6.74
N GLN A 44 3.90 3.53 5.72
CA GLN A 44 2.83 4.54 5.75
C GLN A 44 1.50 4.06 5.16
N ASN A 45 1.36 2.75 4.95
CA ASN A 45 0.16 2.16 4.38
C ASN A 45 -0.05 0.75 4.90
N VAL A 46 -1.31 0.36 5.06
CA VAL A 46 -1.77 -0.98 5.41
C VAL A 46 -2.60 -1.51 4.26
N LEU A 47 -2.25 -2.69 3.77
CA LEU A 47 -2.96 -3.39 2.70
C LEU A 47 -3.82 -4.49 3.32
N TYR A 48 -5.12 -4.41 3.10
CA TYR A 48 -6.07 -5.48 3.34
C TYR A 48 -6.35 -6.18 2.03
N ALA A 49 -6.42 -7.52 2.04
CA ALA A 49 -6.66 -8.26 0.82
C ALA A 49 -7.41 -9.57 1.07
N GLY A 50 -8.12 -10.04 0.04
CA GLY A 50 -8.83 -11.30 0.04
C GLY A 50 -9.03 -11.84 -1.37
N LEU A 51 -9.14 -13.16 -1.48
CA LEU A 51 -9.55 -13.81 -2.73
C LEU A 51 -11.08 -13.93 -2.75
N ASN A 52 -11.67 -13.58 -3.88
CA ASN A 52 -13.11 -13.68 -4.10
C ASN A 52 -13.41 -14.25 -5.50
N GLU A 53 -14.59 -14.82 -5.67
CA GLU A 53 -15.07 -15.34 -6.95
C GLU A 53 -16.34 -14.57 -7.36
N LEU A 54 -16.31 -13.95 -8.54
CA LEU A 54 -17.40 -13.14 -9.07
C LEU A 54 -17.72 -13.61 -10.48
N GLY A 55 -18.88 -14.24 -10.65
CA GLY A 55 -19.37 -14.67 -11.97
C GLY A 55 -18.48 -15.71 -12.67
N GLY A 56 -17.78 -16.55 -11.90
CA GLY A 56 -16.84 -17.57 -12.41
C GLY A 56 -15.42 -17.06 -12.68
N TYR A 57 -15.15 -15.79 -12.37
CA TYR A 57 -13.81 -15.21 -12.41
C TYR A 57 -13.26 -15.08 -10.99
N HIS A 58 -11.96 -15.31 -10.85
CA HIS A 58 -11.26 -15.11 -9.59
C HIS A 58 -10.69 -13.69 -9.54
N VAL A 59 -10.90 -13.02 -8.41
CA VAL A 59 -10.47 -11.65 -8.18
C VAL A 59 -9.70 -11.59 -6.87
N PHE A 60 -8.54 -10.96 -6.90
CA PHE A 60 -7.81 -10.60 -5.70
C PHE A 60 -8.18 -9.16 -5.32
N GLN A 61 -9.10 -9.03 -4.37
CA GLN A 61 -9.62 -7.75 -3.93
C GLN A 61 -8.68 -7.15 -2.89
N THR A 62 -8.29 -5.90 -3.09
CA THR A 62 -7.40 -5.21 -2.16
C THR A 62 -7.94 -3.84 -1.77
N VAL A 63 -7.70 -3.48 -0.52
CA VAL A 63 -7.98 -2.14 0.00
C VAL A 63 -6.72 -1.65 0.69
N ASN A 64 -6.11 -0.62 0.11
CA ASN A 64 -4.95 0.04 0.68
C ASN A 64 -5.39 1.27 1.48
N VAL A 65 -5.00 1.35 2.75
CA VAL A 65 -5.32 2.45 3.67
C VAL A 65 -4.03 3.10 4.13
N GLY A 66 -3.84 4.39 3.83
CA GLY A 66 -2.61 5.10 4.21
C GLY A 66 -2.37 6.39 3.45
N LYS A 67 -1.10 6.78 3.30
CA LYS A 67 -0.73 8.01 2.58
C LYS A 67 -0.71 7.87 1.06
N PHE A 68 -0.69 6.64 0.56
CA PHE A 68 -0.77 6.34 -0.86
C PHE A 68 -2.03 6.98 -1.44
N PHE A 69 -1.89 7.61 -2.60
CA PHE A 69 -3.00 8.19 -3.34
C PHE A 69 -2.73 7.98 -4.82
N THR A 70 -3.64 7.30 -5.49
CA THR A 70 -3.61 7.13 -6.93
C THR A 70 -4.85 7.76 -7.56
N LYS A 71 -4.64 8.45 -8.67
CA LYS A 71 -5.66 8.86 -9.63
C LYS A 71 -5.10 8.62 -11.02
N THR A 72 -5.64 7.63 -11.72
CA THR A 72 -5.10 7.14 -12.99
C THR A 72 -6.21 6.64 -13.91
N VAL A 73 -5.93 6.66 -15.20
CA VAL A 73 -6.76 6.08 -16.29
C VAL A 73 -5.98 5.02 -17.07
N LYS A 74 -4.91 4.49 -16.45
CA LYS A 74 -3.98 3.52 -17.05
C LYS A 74 -3.90 2.21 -16.26
N GLY A 75 -4.75 2.03 -15.25
CA GLY A 75 -4.66 0.94 -14.29
C GLY A 75 -3.48 1.09 -13.33
N VAL A 76 -3.32 0.05 -12.52
CA VAL A 76 -2.26 -0.15 -11.53
C VAL A 76 -1.87 -1.63 -11.62
N GLN A 77 -0.60 -1.94 -11.36
CA GLN A 77 -0.11 -3.32 -11.34
C GLN A 77 0.34 -3.70 -9.94
N LEU A 78 0.09 -4.93 -9.53
CA LEU A 78 0.54 -5.50 -8.27
C LEU A 78 1.49 -6.66 -8.54
N SER A 79 2.74 -6.52 -8.13
CA SER A 79 3.73 -7.58 -8.18
C SER A 79 3.77 -8.32 -6.85
N ILE A 80 3.53 -9.62 -6.86
CA ILE A 80 3.62 -10.49 -5.68
C ILE A 80 4.86 -11.35 -5.83
N ILE A 81 5.81 -11.19 -4.91
CA ILE A 81 7.12 -11.84 -4.96
C ILE A 81 7.17 -12.82 -3.79
N GLY A 82 7.34 -14.10 -4.11
CA GLY A 82 7.44 -15.17 -3.14
C GLY A 82 8.67 -16.05 -3.36
N LYS A 83 8.77 -17.11 -2.57
CA LYS A 83 9.91 -18.04 -2.62
C LYS A 83 9.96 -18.82 -3.92
N GLY A 84 10.72 -18.32 -4.90
CA GLY A 84 10.91 -18.95 -6.20
C GLY A 84 9.78 -18.70 -7.20
N PHE A 85 8.94 -17.69 -6.98
CA PHE A 85 7.95 -17.24 -7.95
C PHE A 85 7.74 -15.73 -7.88
N GLU A 86 7.34 -15.18 -9.02
CA GLU A 86 6.84 -13.80 -9.15
C GLU A 86 5.58 -13.86 -10.00
N ILE A 87 4.52 -13.22 -9.54
CA ILE A 87 3.29 -13.03 -10.30
C ILE A 87 3.01 -11.52 -10.38
N GLN A 88 2.52 -11.08 -11.53
CA GLN A 88 2.11 -9.71 -11.76
C GLN A 88 0.62 -9.72 -12.07
N LEU A 89 -0.14 -8.98 -11.29
CA LEU A 89 -1.58 -8.85 -11.45
C LEU A 89 -1.89 -7.44 -11.93
N ASP A 90 -2.63 -7.34 -13.02
CA ASP A 90 -3.13 -6.06 -13.52
C ASP A 90 -4.49 -5.76 -12.87
N SER A 91 -4.75 -4.47 -12.63
CA SER A 91 -6.04 -4.04 -12.10
C SER A 91 -7.16 -4.34 -13.11
N ASP A 92 -8.31 -4.77 -12.59
CA ASP A 92 -9.50 -5.05 -13.39
C ASP A 92 -10.01 -3.82 -14.16
N MET A 93 -9.87 -2.65 -13.54
CA MET A 93 -10.23 -1.35 -14.09
C MET A 93 -9.00 -0.51 -14.42
N VAL A 94 -9.09 0.26 -15.51
CA VAL A 94 -8.06 1.22 -15.90
C VAL A 94 -8.22 2.57 -15.18
N GLU A 95 -9.45 2.95 -14.86
CA GLU A 95 -9.75 4.18 -14.15
C GLU A 95 -9.90 3.88 -12.66
N LEU A 96 -8.98 4.44 -11.87
CA LEU A 96 -8.90 4.23 -10.44
C LEU A 96 -8.64 5.58 -9.77
N GLU A 97 -9.41 5.87 -8.72
CA GLU A 97 -9.25 7.05 -7.89
C GLU A 97 -9.36 6.67 -6.42
N SER A 98 -8.39 7.12 -5.62
CA SER A 98 -8.41 6.90 -4.18
C SER A 98 -9.36 7.89 -3.51
N GLU A 99 -10.08 7.41 -2.52
CA GLU A 99 -10.95 8.22 -1.70
C GLU A 99 -10.18 8.81 -0.52
N ARG A 100 -10.51 10.03 -0.13
CA ARG A 100 -9.98 10.60 1.11
C ARG A 100 -10.82 10.10 2.28
N SER A 101 -10.17 9.56 3.31
CA SER A 101 -10.89 9.18 4.52
C SER A 101 -11.26 10.42 5.35
N SER A 102 -12.16 10.23 6.31
CA SER A 102 -12.48 11.23 7.34
C SER A 102 -11.29 11.57 8.24
N ILE A 103 -10.26 10.72 8.27
CA ILE A 103 -9.05 10.90 9.06
C ILE A 103 -7.99 11.60 8.20
N PRO A 104 -7.39 12.72 8.69
CA PRO A 104 -6.37 13.45 7.94
C PRO A 104 -5.19 12.57 7.54
N ASN A 105 -4.64 12.81 6.34
CA ASN A 105 -3.49 12.10 5.77
C ASN A 105 -3.71 10.58 5.56
N ARG A 106 -4.97 10.13 5.54
CA ARG A 106 -5.34 8.75 5.22
C ARG A 106 -6.28 8.75 4.03
N ASN A 107 -5.88 8.04 2.98
CA ASN A 107 -6.67 7.75 1.81
C ASN A 107 -6.97 6.25 1.78
N ILE A 108 -8.01 5.91 1.04
CA ILE A 108 -8.49 4.54 0.83
C ILE A 108 -8.43 4.30 -0.68
N SER A 109 -7.67 3.29 -1.10
CA SER A 109 -7.59 2.85 -2.49
C SER A 109 -8.09 1.42 -2.57
N ALA A 110 -9.33 1.24 -3.01
CA ALA A 110 -9.84 -0.08 -3.37
C ALA A 110 -9.39 -0.40 -4.80
N ILE A 111 -8.70 -1.51 -4.97
CA ILE A 111 -8.21 -1.98 -6.28
C ILE A 111 -8.40 -3.48 -6.34
N ASP A 112 -9.16 -3.90 -7.35
CA ASP A 112 -9.40 -5.29 -7.64
C ASP A 112 -8.44 -5.74 -8.74
N PHE A 113 -7.86 -6.93 -8.56
CA PHE A 113 -6.90 -7.48 -9.50
C PHE A 113 -7.43 -8.78 -10.08
N GLN A 114 -7.34 -8.92 -11.40
CA GLN A 114 -7.68 -10.18 -12.04
C GLN A 114 -6.59 -11.21 -11.72
N ILE A 115 -7.01 -12.41 -11.33
CA ILE A 115 -6.10 -13.54 -11.08
C ILE A 115 -6.52 -14.76 -11.88
N GLU A 116 -5.53 -15.43 -12.47
CA GLU A 116 -5.72 -16.70 -13.14
C GLU A 116 -5.89 -17.85 -12.13
N PRO A 117 -6.73 -18.86 -12.41
CA PRO A 117 -6.94 -19.99 -11.51
C PRO A 117 -5.64 -20.72 -11.12
N ASP A 118 -4.70 -20.82 -12.06
CA ASP A 118 -3.40 -21.48 -11.86
C ASP A 118 -2.50 -20.75 -10.84
N ASP A 119 -2.79 -19.48 -10.55
CA ASP A 119 -2.03 -18.63 -9.63
C ASP A 119 -2.67 -18.50 -8.24
N LEU A 120 -3.89 -19.01 -8.04
CA LEU A 120 -4.60 -18.95 -6.74
C LEU A 120 -3.78 -19.55 -5.59
N ASP A 121 -3.15 -20.71 -5.84
CA ASP A 121 -2.34 -21.42 -4.84
C ASP A 121 -1.05 -20.68 -4.46
N LYS A 122 -0.65 -19.68 -5.25
CA LYS A 122 0.53 -18.84 -5.00
C LYS A 122 0.20 -17.65 -4.09
N ILE A 123 -1.07 -17.21 -4.05
CA ILE A 123 -1.53 -16.13 -3.15
C ILE A 123 -1.85 -16.70 -1.77
N GLN A 124 -0.82 -17.21 -1.12
CA GLN A 124 -0.85 -17.61 0.28
C GLN A 124 0.19 -16.79 1.04
N ALA A 125 -0.22 -16.04 2.06
CA ALA A 125 0.67 -15.15 2.82
C ALA A 125 1.98 -15.83 3.30
N LYS A 126 1.93 -17.14 3.61
CA LYS A 126 3.11 -17.94 4.02
C LYS A 126 4.18 -18.13 2.93
N ARG A 127 3.80 -18.00 1.66
CA ARG A 127 4.68 -18.21 0.49
C ARG A 127 5.19 -16.90 -0.09
N ILE A 128 4.51 -15.79 0.22
CA ILE A 128 4.83 -14.45 -0.24
C ILE A 128 5.89 -13.84 0.68
N GLU A 129 6.90 -13.21 0.09
CA GLU A 129 7.93 -12.48 0.82
C GLU A 129 7.61 -10.99 0.86
N LYS A 130 7.15 -10.44 -0.27
CA LYS A 130 6.76 -9.04 -0.39
C LYS A 130 5.78 -8.81 -1.52
N MET A 131 5.13 -7.65 -1.48
CA MET A 131 4.23 -7.18 -2.53
C MET A 131 4.63 -5.77 -2.93
N VAL A 132 4.53 -5.45 -4.22
CA VAL A 132 4.89 -4.13 -4.74
C VAL A 132 3.75 -3.60 -5.60
N LEU A 133 3.12 -2.52 -5.14
CA LEU A 133 2.05 -1.83 -5.86
C LEU A 133 2.67 -0.76 -6.76
N HIS A 134 2.49 -0.92 -8.07
CA HIS A 134 3.02 -0.06 -9.11
C HIS A 134 1.91 0.79 -9.73
N SER A 135 1.91 2.08 -9.40
CA SER A 135 1.13 3.08 -10.12
C SER A 135 2.05 3.92 -11.02
N LYS A 136 1.46 4.64 -11.99
CA LYS A 136 2.22 5.51 -12.91
C LYS A 136 3.17 6.50 -12.20
N LYS A 137 2.81 6.98 -11.00
CA LYS A 137 3.53 8.05 -10.28
C LYS A 137 4.25 7.58 -9.02
N GLN A 138 3.85 6.43 -8.49
CA GLN A 138 4.24 5.99 -7.15
C GLN A 138 4.35 4.46 -7.12
N THR A 139 5.35 3.98 -6.42
CA THR A 139 5.52 2.58 -6.09
C THR A 139 5.50 2.44 -4.58
N VAL A 140 4.78 1.45 -4.06
CA VAL A 140 4.75 1.14 -2.63
C VAL A 140 5.13 -0.32 -2.45
N GLU A 141 6.17 -0.56 -1.66
CA GLU A 141 6.58 -1.91 -1.26
C GLU A 141 5.96 -2.23 0.10
N PHE A 142 5.38 -3.42 0.18
CA PHE A 142 4.73 -3.96 1.35
C PHE A 142 5.44 -5.25 1.78
N GLU A 143 5.59 -5.39 3.08
CA GLU A 143 5.98 -6.63 3.74
C GLU A 143 4.74 -7.35 4.24
N ILE A 144 4.72 -8.68 4.15
CA ILE A 144 3.62 -9.47 4.69
C ILE A 144 3.46 -9.19 6.19
N PHE A 145 2.21 -8.95 6.59
CA PHE A 145 1.89 -8.64 7.97
C PHE A 145 2.18 -9.86 8.84
N ASN A 146 2.94 -9.63 9.91
CA ASN A 146 3.10 -10.58 11.00
C ASN A 146 2.77 -9.82 12.28
N SER A 147 1.77 -10.28 13.02
CA SER A 147 1.29 -9.63 14.24
C SER A 147 2.39 -9.43 15.29
N GLU A 148 3.44 -10.26 15.28
CA GLU A 148 4.61 -10.14 16.16
C GLU A 148 5.45 -8.87 15.89
N LYS A 149 5.39 -8.30 14.68
CA LYS A 149 6.19 -7.10 14.30
C LYS A 149 5.70 -5.80 14.96
N LEU A 150 4.47 -5.74 15.47
CA LEU A 150 3.94 -4.54 16.12
C LEU A 150 4.33 -4.43 17.61
N SER A 151 4.79 -5.51 18.25
CA SER A 151 5.01 -5.58 19.70
C SER A 151 6.42 -5.22 20.21
N ASN A 152 7.40 -4.94 19.34
CA ASN A 152 8.75 -4.49 19.73
C ASN A 152 9.00 -3.02 19.46
#